data_AF-A0A3C1C0J7-F1
#
_entry.id   AF-A0A3C1C0J7-F1
#
_cell.length_a   1.000
_cell.length_b   1.000
_cell.length_c   1.000
_cell.angle_alpha   90.00
_cell.angle_beta   90.00
_cell.angle_gamma   90.00
#
_symmetry.space_group_name_H-M   'P 1'
#
loop_
_entity.id
_entity.type
_entity.pdbx_description
1 polymer ?
#
loop_
_entity_poly.entity_id
_entity_poly.type
_entity_poly.pdbx_seq_one_letter_code
_entity_poly.pdbx_strand_id
1 'polypeptide(L)'
;MSKTYQIHVFGKPGCDKCHTLNGRLDDLLQEVDWADFEKIYHDLETETGLVEFCEAECLNPQRVPGFYVSKADPATSEQAPLPNPNPGAADAPGGASALYTWVGLQTDYSAVGRGVITPKMIEAVLRQAKSL
;
A
#
# COMPACT_ATOMS: atom_id res chain seq x y z
N MET A 1 8.57 10.85 -15.73
CA MET A 1 7.38 11.56 -15.23
C MET A 1 6.75 10.63 -14.22
N SER A 2 6.55 11.09 -12.99
CA SER A 2 5.79 10.37 -11.98
C SER A 2 4.36 10.15 -12.47
N LYS A 3 3.79 9.00 -12.12
CA LYS A 3 2.39 8.72 -12.45
C LYS A 3 1.47 9.45 -11.45
N THR A 4 0.17 9.47 -11.76
CA THR A 4 -0.82 10.17 -10.94
C THR A 4 -0.89 9.62 -9.53
N TYR A 5 -0.73 8.31 -9.36
CA TYR A 5 -0.78 7.63 -8.06
C TYR A 5 0.52 6.86 -7.80
N GLN A 6 0.99 6.89 -6.56
CA GLN A 6 2.12 6.08 -6.12
C GLN A 6 1.72 5.13 -4.99
N ILE A 7 2.13 3.87 -5.12
CA ILE A 7 1.93 2.83 -4.13
C ILE A 7 3.25 2.67 -3.36
N HIS A 8 3.29 3.19 -2.14
CA HIS A 8 4.46 3.14 -1.26
C HIS A 8 4.45 1.82 -0.48
N VAL A 9 5.26 0.87 -0.92
CA VAL A 9 5.35 -0.49 -0.37
C VAL A 9 6.51 -0.59 0.58
N PHE A 10 6.26 -1.05 1.80
CA PHE A 10 7.28 -1.26 2.82
C PHE A 10 7.53 -2.75 3.00
N GLY A 11 8.80 -3.14 2.99
CA GLY A 11 9.21 -4.53 3.11
C GLY A 11 10.62 -4.69 3.64
N LYS A 12 11.05 -5.94 3.76
CA LYS A 12 12.41 -6.32 4.12
C LYS A 12 13.02 -7.21 3.04
N PRO A 13 14.34 -7.19 2.84
CA PRO A 13 15.03 -8.12 1.95
C PRO A 13 14.81 -9.57 2.41
N GLY A 14 14.75 -10.52 1.48
CA GLY A 14 14.59 -11.95 1.80
C GLY A 14 13.24 -12.35 2.40
N CYS A 15 12.23 -11.47 2.37
CA CYS A 15 10.89 -11.72 2.89
C CYS A 15 9.96 -12.30 1.81
N ASP A 16 9.56 -13.58 1.93
CA ASP A 16 8.68 -14.26 0.96
C ASP A 16 7.33 -13.55 0.76
N LYS A 17 6.76 -13.00 1.84
CA LYS A 17 5.50 -12.25 1.79
C LYS A 17 5.68 -10.92 1.05
N CYS A 18 6.83 -10.28 1.22
CA CYS A 18 7.17 -9.04 0.55
C CYS A 18 7.36 -9.30 -0.94
N HIS A 19 8.04 -10.39 -1.31
CA HIS A 19 8.14 -10.84 -2.69
C HIS A 19 6.76 -11.12 -3.31
N THR A 20 5.89 -11.84 -2.58
CA THR A 20 4.53 -12.14 -3.02
C THR A 20 3.67 -10.88 -3.22
N LEU A 21 3.70 -9.94 -2.29
CA LEU A 21 2.98 -8.67 -2.41
C LEU A 21 3.48 -7.86 -3.61
N ASN A 22 4.81 -7.76 -3.76
CA ASN A 22 5.42 -7.05 -4.88
C ASN A 22 5.03 -7.66 -6.22
N GLY A 23 5.12 -8.99 -6.37
CA GLY A 23 4.72 -9.67 -7.59
C GLY A 23 3.26 -9.43 -7.96
N ARG A 24 2.35 -9.47 -6.97
CA ARG A 24 0.92 -9.18 -7.20
C ARG A 24 0.67 -7.74 -7.65
N LEU A 25 1.40 -6.77 -7.09
CA LEU A 25 1.35 -5.39 -7.54
C LEU A 25 1.91 -5.27 -8.96
N ASP A 26 3.04 -5.92 -9.24
CA ASP A 26 3.67 -5.86 -10.56
C ASP A 26 2.77 -6.47 -11.65
N ASP A 27 2.10 -7.58 -11.36
CA ASP A 27 1.14 -8.21 -12.28
C ASP A 27 -0.07 -7.29 -12.54
N LEU A 28 -0.66 -6.71 -11.49
CA LEU A 28 -1.79 -5.79 -11.63
C LEU A 28 -1.40 -4.52 -12.40
N LEU A 29 -0.23 -3.93 -12.11
CA LEU A 29 0.22 -2.69 -12.74
C LEU A 29 0.58 -2.83 -14.24
N GLN A 30 0.57 -4.05 -14.79
CA GLN A 30 0.66 -4.30 -16.23
C GLN A 30 -0.67 -4.10 -16.96
N GLU A 31 -1.80 -4.14 -16.26
CA GLU A 31 -3.11 -3.94 -16.88
C GLU A 31 -3.35 -2.45 -17.19
N VAL A 32 -4.02 -2.18 -18.32
CA VAL A 32 -4.30 -0.80 -18.79
C VAL A 32 -5.13 -0.03 -17.77
N ASP A 33 -6.02 -0.72 -17.06
CA ASP A 33 -6.87 -0.14 -16.02
C ASP A 33 -6.09 0.42 -14.83
N TRP A 34 -4.80 0.09 -14.67
CA TRP A 34 -3.94 0.57 -13.59
C TRP A 34 -2.71 1.35 -14.08
N ALA A 35 -2.74 1.80 -15.34
CA ALA A 35 -1.62 2.48 -15.99
C ALA A 35 -1.21 3.81 -15.33
N ASP A 36 -2.08 4.39 -14.51
CA ASP A 36 -1.90 5.63 -13.74
C ASP A 36 -1.28 5.42 -12.35
N PHE A 37 -0.98 4.17 -11.97
CA PHE A 37 -0.28 3.83 -10.73
C PHE A 37 1.17 3.40 -11.00
N GLU A 38 2.09 3.85 -10.15
CA GLU A 38 3.45 3.32 -10.04
C GLU A 38 3.73 2.79 -8.63
N LYS A 39 4.68 1.87 -8.52
CA LYS A 39 5.09 1.28 -7.25
C LYS A 39 6.43 1.86 -6.81
N ILE A 40 6.52 2.28 -5.55
CA ILE A 40 7.75 2.68 -4.87
C ILE A 40 8.01 1.69 -3.75
N TYR A 41 9.17 1.04 -3.76
CA TYR A 41 9.55 0.10 -2.71
C TYR A 41 10.52 0.73 -1.73
N HIS A 42 10.16 0.65 -0.45
CA HIS A 42 10.92 1.15 0.69
C HIS A 42 11.47 -0.02 1.50
N ASP A 43 12.80 -0.14 1.51
CA ASP A 43 13.52 -1.17 2.25
C ASP A 43 13.74 -0.75 3.71
N LEU A 44 13.07 -1.42 4.64
CA LEU A 44 13.16 -1.15 6.07
C LEU A 44 14.51 -1.52 6.71
N GLU A 45 15.43 -2.16 5.98
CA GLU A 45 16.81 -2.37 6.45
C GLU A 45 17.75 -1.23 6.03
N THR A 46 17.26 -0.27 5.24
CA THR A 46 18.00 0.94 4.86
C THR A 46 17.55 2.15 5.68
N GLU A 47 18.45 3.11 5.88
CA GLU A 47 18.12 4.38 6.57
C GLU A 47 16.98 5.12 5.88
N THR A 48 17.05 5.25 4.55
CA THR A 48 16.01 5.93 3.76
C THR A 48 14.65 5.26 3.92
N GLY A 49 14.56 3.93 3.79
CA GLY A 49 13.29 3.24 3.95
C GLY A 49 12.74 3.27 5.37
N LEU A 50 13.61 3.34 6.39
CA LEU A 50 13.20 3.55 7.79
C LEU A 50 12.65 4.96 8.03
N VAL A 51 13.28 5.99 7.46
CA VAL A 51 12.78 7.37 7.55
C VAL A 51 11.40 7.46 6.92
N GLU A 52 11.25 6.99 5.67
CA GLU A 52 9.96 6.96 4.96
C GLU A 52 8.89 6.20 5.73
N PHE A 53 9.26 5.10 6.37
CA PHE A 53 8.33 4.31 7.19
C PHE A 53 7.88 5.05 8.45
N CYS A 54 8.79 5.75 9.12
CA CYS A 54 8.49 6.56 10.29
C CYS A 54 7.59 7.75 9.91
N GLU A 55 7.90 8.44 8.80
CA GLU A 55 7.12 9.58 8.31
C GLU A 55 5.72 9.17 7.83
N ALA A 56 5.54 7.93 7.37
CA ALA A 56 4.23 7.43 6.97
C ALA A 56 3.23 7.34 8.15
N GLU A 57 3.70 7.22 9.40
CA GLU A 57 2.93 7.20 10.66
C GLU A 57 1.68 6.28 10.69
N CYS A 58 1.61 5.27 9.82
CA CYS A 58 0.38 4.50 9.60
C CYS A 58 0.55 2.98 9.68
N LEU A 59 1.77 2.47 9.50
CA LEU A 59 2.06 1.06 9.39
C LEU A 59 2.61 0.52 10.72
N ASN A 60 2.10 -0.63 11.16
CA ASN A 60 2.68 -1.32 12.31
C ASN A 60 3.92 -2.12 11.86
N PRO A 61 5.12 -1.94 12.47
CA PRO A 61 6.34 -2.68 12.11
C PRO A 61 6.17 -4.21 12.16
N GLN A 62 5.29 -4.72 13.02
CA GLN A 62 4.99 -6.15 13.16
C GLN A 62 4.04 -6.67 12.08
N ARG A 63 3.50 -5.78 11.23
CA ARG A 63 2.51 -6.09 10.18
C ARG A 63 3.05 -5.82 8.77
N VAL A 64 4.36 -5.68 8.63
CA VAL A 64 5.07 -5.60 7.34
C VAL A 64 5.08 -7.00 6.68
N PRO A 65 4.90 -7.14 5.36
CA PRO A 65 4.79 -6.05 4.37
C PRO A 65 3.44 -5.32 4.40
N GLY A 66 3.44 -4.08 3.93
CA GLY A 66 2.26 -3.25 3.79
C GLY A 66 2.51 -2.11 2.80
N PHE A 67 1.46 -1.38 2.44
CA PHE A 67 1.57 -0.24 1.56
C PHE A 67 0.49 0.81 1.83
N TYR A 68 0.73 2.04 1.41
CA TYR A 68 -0.29 3.07 1.25
C TYR A 68 -0.22 3.69 -0.14
N VAL A 69 -1.26 4.46 -0.50
CA VAL A 69 -1.35 5.15 -1.79
C VAL A 69 -1.28 6.66 -1.59
N SER A 70 -0.44 7.32 -2.37
CA SER A 70 -0.41 8.76 -2.54
C SER A 70 -0.92 9.16 -3.93
N LYS A 71 -1.31 10.42 -4.07
CA LYS A 71 -1.78 11.01 -5.32
C LYS A 71 -1.04 12.33 -5.55
N ALA A 72 -0.70 12.59 -6.81
CA ALA A 72 -0.16 13.87 -7.23
C ALA A 72 -1.21 14.98 -7.05
N ASP A 73 -0.83 16.03 -6.35
CA ASP A 73 -1.59 17.27 -6.30
C ASP A 73 -1.57 17.92 -7.71
N PRO A 74 -2.74 18.25 -8.30
CA PRO A 74 -2.80 18.77 -9.65
C PRO A 74 -2.20 20.19 -9.80
N ALA A 75 -2.08 20.96 -8.71
CA ALA A 75 -1.54 22.30 -8.71
C ALA A 75 -0.02 22.32 -8.46
N THR A 76 0.49 21.48 -7.55
CA THR A 76 1.91 21.47 -7.17
C THR A 76 2.71 20.32 -7.78
N SER A 77 2.03 19.28 -8.29
CA SER A 77 2.62 17.98 -8.69
C SER A 77 3.30 17.23 -7.54
N GLU A 78 3.12 17.66 -6.30
CA GLU A 78 3.64 16.97 -5.11
C GLU A 78 2.78 15.75 -4.77
N GLN A 79 3.40 14.69 -4.27
CA GLN A 79 2.70 13.47 -3.89
C GLN A 79 2.22 13.58 -2.45
N ALA A 80 0.91 13.41 -2.24
CA ALA A 80 0.31 13.45 -0.91
C ALA A 80 -0.43 12.13 -0.60
N PRO A 81 -0.26 11.53 0.58
CA PRO A 81 -1.00 10.33 0.99
C PRO A 81 -2.53 10.55 0.93
N LEU A 82 -3.26 9.57 0.42
CA LEU A 82 -4.72 9.63 0.38
C LEU A 82 -5.30 9.28 1.76
N PRO A 83 -6.15 10.13 2.38
CA PRO A 83 -6.80 9.83 3.65
C PRO A 83 -7.78 8.69 3.52
N ASN A 84 -7.81 7.79 4.50
CA ASN A 84 -8.83 6.75 4.57
C ASN A 84 -10.21 7.40 4.83
N PRO A 85 -11.19 7.28 3.91
CA PRO A 85 -12.52 7.87 4.11
C PRO A 85 -13.32 7.18 5.22
N ASN A 86 -12.96 5.96 5.62
CA ASN A 86 -13.67 5.18 6.64
C ASN A 86 -12.72 4.60 7.70
N PRO A 87 -12.09 5.42 8.56
CA PRO A 87 -11.18 4.93 9.60
C PRO A 87 -11.88 3.94 10.54
N GLY A 88 -11.26 2.79 10.77
CA GLY A 88 -11.76 1.75 11.68
C GLY A 88 -12.89 0.88 11.13
N ALA A 89 -13.34 1.09 9.90
CA ALA A 89 -14.22 0.14 9.23
C ALA A 89 -13.49 -1.18 8.94
N ALA A 90 -14.20 -2.30 9.01
CA ALA A 90 -13.65 -3.59 8.60
C ALA A 90 -13.55 -3.66 7.06
N ASP A 91 -12.46 -4.22 6.54
CA ASP A 91 -12.30 -4.34 5.09
C ASP A 91 -13.18 -5.45 4.55
N ALA A 92 -13.95 -5.15 3.52
CA ALA A 92 -14.43 -6.15 2.57
C ALA A 92 -13.56 -6.02 1.30
N PRO A 93 -12.81 -7.05 0.87
CA PRO A 93 -12.79 -8.45 1.33
C PRO A 93 -11.70 -8.81 2.37
N GLY A 94 -11.04 -7.80 2.98
CA GLY A 94 -9.72 -7.94 3.63
C GLY A 94 -9.65 -8.10 5.15
N GLY A 95 -10.75 -8.03 5.91
CA GLY A 95 -10.69 -8.10 7.38
C GLY A 95 -9.99 -6.89 8.01
N ALA A 96 -9.04 -7.12 8.92
CA ALA A 96 -8.36 -6.07 9.73
C ALA A 96 -7.08 -5.52 9.06
N SER A 97 -7.02 -5.52 7.73
CA SER A 97 -5.80 -5.23 6.97
C SER A 97 -5.65 -3.76 6.58
N ALA A 98 -6.69 -2.95 6.55
CA ALA A 98 -6.59 -1.55 6.17
C ALA A 98 -5.84 -0.75 7.22
N LEU A 99 -5.19 0.28 6.71
CA LEU A 99 -4.61 1.30 7.53
C LEU A 99 -5.74 2.21 8.05
N TYR A 100 -5.58 2.66 9.29
CA TYR A 100 -6.55 3.55 9.92
C TYR A 100 -6.55 4.93 9.27
N THR A 101 -5.36 5.48 9.01
CA THR A 101 -5.16 6.87 8.59
C THR A 101 -5.22 7.05 7.07
N TRP A 102 -4.58 6.15 6.31
CA TRP A 102 -4.39 6.29 4.86
C TRP A 102 -5.07 5.17 4.08
N VAL A 103 -5.34 5.42 2.80
CA VAL A 103 -5.76 4.38 1.86
C VAL A 103 -4.58 3.43 1.64
N GLY A 104 -4.69 2.21 2.14
CA GLY A 104 -3.59 1.24 2.13
C GLY A 104 -3.89 -0.02 2.92
N LEU A 105 -2.97 -0.98 2.87
CA LEU A 105 -3.07 -2.27 3.56
C LEU A 105 -1.79 -2.60 4.32
N GLN A 106 -1.94 -3.32 5.42
CA GLN A 106 -0.88 -4.00 6.14
C GLN A 106 -1.22 -5.48 6.30
N THR A 107 -0.19 -6.31 6.45
CA THR A 107 -0.37 -7.75 6.58
C THR A 107 -1.10 -8.07 7.89
N ASP A 108 -2.22 -8.78 7.79
CA ASP A 108 -2.89 -9.35 8.96
C ASP A 108 -2.36 -10.76 9.25
N TYR A 109 -1.54 -10.88 10.30
CA TYR A 109 -0.99 -12.16 10.79
C TYR A 109 -1.95 -12.92 11.70
N SER A 110 -3.18 -12.45 11.89
CA SER A 110 -4.22 -13.21 12.61
C SER A 110 -4.58 -14.51 11.89
N ALA A 111 -5.28 -15.41 12.59
CA ALA A 111 -5.79 -16.65 12.01
C ALA A 111 -6.73 -16.40 10.82
N VAL A 112 -7.42 -15.25 10.79
CA VAL A 112 -8.35 -14.86 9.72
C VAL A 112 -7.57 -14.36 8.49
N GLY A 113 -6.62 -13.43 8.70
CA GLY A 113 -5.83 -12.83 7.62
C GLY A 113 -4.73 -13.73 7.04
N ARG A 114 -4.26 -14.73 7.82
CA ARG A 114 -3.24 -15.73 7.43
C ARG A 114 -1.92 -15.15 6.90
N GLY A 115 -1.67 -13.87 7.14
CA GLY A 115 -0.51 -13.14 6.67
C GLY A 115 -0.46 -13.01 5.14
N VAL A 116 -1.59 -12.80 4.47
CA VAL A 116 -1.67 -12.71 3.00
C VAL A 116 -2.51 -11.51 2.55
N ILE A 117 -1.90 -10.58 1.81
CA ILE A 117 -2.60 -9.50 1.09
C ILE A 117 -2.94 -9.98 -0.32
N THR A 118 -4.21 -10.29 -0.59
CA THR A 118 -4.65 -10.90 -1.87
C THR A 118 -4.81 -9.88 -3.00
N PRO A 119 -4.78 -10.29 -4.29
CA PRO A 119 -5.02 -9.38 -5.42
C PRO A 119 -6.33 -8.60 -5.31
N LYS A 120 -7.42 -9.27 -4.91
CA LYS A 120 -8.74 -8.62 -4.70
C LYS A 120 -8.70 -7.50 -3.66
N MET A 121 -7.89 -7.63 -2.61
CA MET A 121 -7.72 -6.57 -1.61
C MET A 121 -6.95 -5.40 -2.21
N ILE A 122 -5.90 -5.67 -2.98
CA ILE A 122 -5.11 -4.64 -3.67
C ILE A 122 -6.02 -3.86 -4.64
N GLU A 123 -6.75 -4.56 -5.51
CA GLU A 123 -7.70 -3.95 -6.45
C GLU A 123 -8.74 -3.07 -5.74
N ALA A 124 -9.32 -3.54 -4.62
CA ALA A 124 -10.28 -2.76 -3.86
C ALA A 124 -9.70 -1.41 -3.39
N VAL A 125 -8.44 -1.43 -2.93
CA VAL A 125 -7.71 -0.21 -2.52
C VAL A 125 -7.39 0.69 -3.70
N LEU A 126 -6.97 0.14 -4.85
CA LEU A 126 -6.72 0.94 -6.05
C LEU A 126 -8.01 1.60 -6.59
N ARG A 127 -9.14 0.89 -6.54
CA ARG A 127 -10.47 1.46 -6.88
C ARG A 127 -10.86 2.56 -5.91
N GLN A 128 -10.64 2.35 -4.61
CA GLN A 128 -10.89 3.37 -3.60
C GLN A 128 -10.03 4.62 -3.85
N ALA A 129 -8.74 4.45 -4.13
CA ALA A 129 -7.83 5.55 -4.46
C ALA A 129 -8.29 6.33 -5.71
N LYS A 130 -8.81 5.65 -6.73
CA LYS A 130 -9.39 6.30 -7.92
C LYS A 130 -10.68 7.08 -7.67
N SER A 131 -11.42 6.73 -6.63
CA SER A 131 -12.66 7.42 -6.25
C SER A 131 -12.45 8.70 -5.44
N LEU A 132 -11.21 8.96 -5.01
CA LEU A 132 -10.75 10.14 -4.28
C LEU A 132 -9.88 11.02 -5.19
#